data_AF-A0A318JYC9-F1
#
_entry.id   AF-A0A318JYC9-F1
#
_cell.length_a   1.000
_cell.length_b   1.000
_cell.length_c   1.000
_cell.angle_alpha   90.00
_cell.angle_beta   90.00
_cell.angle_gamma   90.00
#
_symmetry.space_group_name_H-M   'P 1'
#
loop_
_entity.id
_entity.type
_entity.pdbx_description
1 polymer ?
#
loop_
_entity_poly.entity_id
_entity_poly.type
_entity_poly.pdbx_seq_one_letter_code
_entity_poly.pdbx_strand_id
1 'polypeptide(L)'
;MSTCYLLDDYFEPEIGPREVLGKLLPAADESGLRIDYLARESGCWEADRFVDGVPSGEPVRLAEMVAASIVAEPDISTASGRRPPTAESGWLCNGRRSSLDEPVQAMRVPNYRPPEEFGRREHSIFLDVQLWSKRSERVNGHNEIHTRWSCAFLAAVWQLLRLGMLRDDGAAVVVPQPWHADDEPPTRWREIPPVLQLNPDAAPFAAYQTLSMLPKRYVGIEHSVRLILDHLDLDSDVVEQIIARGSCDEVPVTVSRMVSERLSHLLLDGG
;
A
#
# COMPACT_ATOMS: atom_id res chain seq x y z
N MET A 1 16.39 -0.69 14.02
CA MET A 1 16.03 -0.86 12.59
C MET A 1 15.67 -2.33 12.40
N SER A 2 14.64 -2.62 11.62
CA SER A 2 14.27 -3.97 11.20
C SER A 2 14.21 -4.05 9.67
N THR A 3 14.52 -5.21 9.11
CA THR A 3 14.44 -5.47 7.66
C THR A 3 13.19 -6.27 7.32
N CYS A 4 12.55 -5.95 6.20
CA CYS A 4 11.39 -6.69 5.75
C CYS A 4 11.46 -6.97 4.25
N TYR A 5 11.11 -8.19 3.86
CA TYR A 5 10.92 -8.59 2.47
C TYR A 5 9.43 -8.74 2.18
N LEU A 6 8.91 -7.99 1.21
CA LEU A 6 7.53 -8.11 0.73
C LEU A 6 7.49 -9.06 -0.47
N LEU A 7 6.69 -10.12 -0.37
CA LEU A 7 6.42 -11.08 -1.42
C LEU A 7 5.15 -10.71 -2.18
N ASP A 8 5.23 -10.75 -3.51
CA ASP A 8 4.06 -10.63 -4.37
C ASP A 8 3.41 -12.01 -4.57
N ASP A 9 2.48 -12.36 -3.68
CA ASP A 9 1.60 -13.53 -3.83
C ASP A 9 0.20 -13.17 -4.35
N TYR A 10 -0.04 -11.88 -4.63
CA TYR A 10 -1.33 -11.38 -5.10
C TYR A 10 -1.42 -11.40 -6.63
N PHE A 11 -0.33 -11.05 -7.32
CA PHE A 11 -0.27 -11.04 -8.78
C PHE A 11 0.34 -12.32 -9.36
N GLU A 12 1.14 -13.05 -8.58
CA GLU A 12 1.77 -14.33 -8.98
C GLU A 12 1.39 -15.51 -8.05
N PRO A 13 0.09 -15.83 -7.88
CA PRO A 13 -0.35 -16.85 -6.92
C PRO A 13 0.05 -18.29 -7.32
N GLU A 14 0.51 -18.51 -8.55
CA GLU A 14 0.82 -19.86 -9.07
C GLU A 14 2.12 -20.45 -8.51
N ILE A 15 3.09 -19.60 -8.13
CA ILE A 15 4.35 -20.07 -7.54
C ILE A 15 4.13 -20.32 -6.06
N GLY A 16 4.29 -21.57 -5.63
CA GLY A 16 3.99 -21.96 -4.26
C GLY A 16 4.99 -21.40 -3.23
N PRO A 17 4.55 -21.14 -1.99
CA PRO A 17 5.41 -20.63 -0.92
C PRO A 17 6.63 -21.48 -0.65
N ARG A 18 6.51 -22.82 -0.69
CA ARG A 18 7.67 -23.71 -0.49
C ARG A 18 8.79 -23.47 -1.50
N GLU A 19 8.43 -23.25 -2.77
CA GLU A 19 9.41 -22.97 -3.80
C GLU A 19 10.08 -21.61 -3.58
N VAL A 20 9.29 -20.59 -3.27
CA VAL A 20 9.78 -19.22 -3.06
C VAL A 20 10.66 -19.14 -1.81
N LEU A 21 10.16 -19.60 -0.66
CA LEU A 21 10.89 -19.55 0.61
C LEU A 21 12.15 -20.44 0.59
N GLY A 22 12.06 -21.60 -0.06
CA GLY A 22 13.20 -22.50 -0.24
C GLY A 22 14.32 -21.93 -1.11
N LYS A 23 14.07 -20.87 -1.88
CA LYS A 23 15.10 -20.14 -2.64
C LYS A 23 15.51 -18.84 -1.94
N LEU A 24 14.54 -18.09 -1.43
CA LEU A 24 14.75 -16.77 -0.85
C LEU A 24 15.58 -16.82 0.44
N LEU A 25 15.20 -17.67 1.41
CA LEU A 25 15.85 -17.67 2.72
C LEU A 25 17.30 -18.16 2.64
N PRO A 26 17.64 -19.23 1.88
CA PRO A 26 19.04 -19.61 1.67
C PRO A 26 19.85 -18.52 0.95
N ALA A 27 19.30 -17.88 -0.09
CA ALA A 27 20.00 -16.81 -0.79
C ALA A 27 20.28 -15.58 0.11
N ALA A 28 19.35 -15.27 1.02
CA ALA A 28 19.52 -14.23 2.02
C ALA A 28 20.65 -14.59 3.01
N ASP A 29 20.68 -15.83 3.49
CA ASP A 29 21.74 -16.33 4.37
C ASP A 29 23.12 -16.32 3.68
N GLU A 30 23.21 -16.86 2.46
CA GLU A 30 24.44 -16.90 1.65
C GLU A 30 25.01 -15.50 1.34
N SER A 31 24.15 -14.49 1.24
CA SER A 31 24.55 -13.09 1.00
C SER A 31 24.78 -12.29 2.28
N GLY A 32 24.55 -12.88 3.46
CA GLY A 32 24.62 -12.18 4.75
C GLY A 32 23.51 -11.14 4.95
N LEU A 33 22.43 -11.20 4.16
CA LEU A 33 21.27 -10.33 4.31
C LEU A 33 20.34 -10.91 5.38
N ARG A 34 20.32 -10.29 6.55
CA ARG A 34 19.32 -10.60 7.57
C ARG A 34 17.95 -10.07 7.14
N ILE A 35 16.95 -10.95 7.07
CA ILE A 35 15.54 -10.60 6.91
C ILE A 35 14.85 -10.81 8.25
N ASP A 36 14.40 -9.72 8.89
CA ASP A 36 13.71 -9.82 10.19
C ASP A 36 12.24 -10.21 10.03
N TYR A 37 11.59 -9.69 8.98
CA TYR A 37 10.19 -9.93 8.67
C TYR A 37 9.97 -10.31 7.21
N LEU A 38 9.02 -11.20 6.98
CA LEU A 38 8.51 -11.51 5.64
C LEU A 38 7.03 -11.13 5.59
N ALA A 39 6.62 -10.37 4.57
CA ALA A 39 5.23 -9.98 4.39
C ALA A 39 4.67 -10.47 3.06
N ARG A 40 3.36 -10.70 3.01
CA ARG A 40 2.62 -11.06 1.80
C ARG A 40 1.87 -9.84 1.26
N GLU A 41 1.93 -9.60 -0.05
CA GLU A 41 1.19 -8.52 -0.71
C GLU A 41 -0.32 -8.74 -0.60
N SER A 42 -0.80 -9.99 -0.72
CA SER A 42 -2.21 -10.29 -0.46
C SER A 42 -2.62 -10.03 1.00
N GLY A 43 -1.65 -10.06 1.92
CA GLY A 43 -1.81 -9.61 3.31
C GLY A 43 -2.09 -8.12 3.46
N CYS A 44 -1.94 -7.32 2.39
CA CYS A 44 -2.36 -5.91 2.34
C CYS A 44 -3.79 -5.75 1.82
N TRP A 45 -4.38 -6.80 1.23
CA TRP A 45 -5.79 -6.83 0.87
C TRP A 45 -6.65 -7.28 2.05
N GLU A 46 -6.30 -8.43 2.63
CA GLU A 46 -6.98 -9.02 3.78
C GLU A 46 -5.96 -9.57 4.78
N ALA A 47 -6.18 -9.30 6.06
CA ALA A 47 -5.32 -9.83 7.13
C ALA A 47 -6.15 -10.61 8.15
N ASP A 48 -5.76 -11.87 8.38
CA ASP A 48 -6.32 -12.66 9.47
C ASP A 48 -5.98 -11.99 10.81
N ARG A 49 -6.95 -11.96 11.73
CA ARG A 49 -6.67 -11.57 13.12
C ARG A 49 -6.07 -12.77 13.84
N PHE A 50 -5.06 -12.53 14.67
CA PHE A 50 -4.42 -13.57 15.48
C PHE A 50 -4.64 -13.30 16.96
N VAL A 51 -5.02 -14.33 17.72
CA VAL A 51 -5.06 -14.33 19.18
C VAL A 51 -4.19 -15.49 19.65
N ASP A 52 -3.16 -15.21 20.44
CA ASP A 52 -2.21 -16.20 20.95
C ASP A 52 -1.60 -17.10 19.84
N GLY A 53 -1.29 -16.52 18.68
CA GLY A 53 -0.69 -17.24 17.56
C GLY A 53 -1.68 -18.00 16.67
N VAL A 54 -2.99 -17.90 16.95
CA VAL A 54 -4.04 -18.64 16.22
C VAL A 54 -4.95 -17.67 15.46
N PRO A 55 -5.22 -17.90 14.16
CA PRO A 55 -6.22 -17.14 13.41
C PRO A 55 -7.59 -17.18 14.12
N SER A 56 -8.22 -16.03 14.28
CA SER A 56 -9.49 -15.89 15.00
C SER A 56 -10.39 -14.85 14.33
N GLY A 57 -11.70 -15.12 14.32
CA GLY A 57 -12.69 -14.18 13.77
C GLY A 57 -12.64 -14.04 12.26
N GLU A 58 -13.29 -12.99 11.76
CA GLU A 58 -13.27 -12.64 10.34
C GLU A 58 -11.99 -11.85 10.00
N PRO A 59 -11.38 -12.08 8.82
CA PRO A 59 -10.25 -11.28 8.36
C PRO A 59 -10.62 -9.80 8.26
N VAL A 60 -9.66 -8.94 8.59
CA VAL A 60 -9.77 -7.50 8.39
C VAL A 60 -9.56 -7.19 6.91
N ARG A 61 -10.55 -6.56 6.28
CA ARG A 61 -10.47 -6.13 4.87
C ARG A 61 -9.68 -4.83 4.75
N LEU A 62 -8.37 -4.94 4.88
CA LEU A 62 -7.44 -3.81 4.93
C LEU A 62 -7.57 -2.87 3.73
N ALA A 63 -7.63 -3.42 2.52
CA ALA A 63 -7.76 -2.60 1.31
C ALA A 63 -9.10 -1.86 1.26
N GLU A 64 -10.20 -2.48 1.72
CA GLU A 64 -11.51 -1.80 1.79
C GLU A 64 -11.51 -0.68 2.84
N MET A 65 -10.93 -0.94 4.02
CA MET A 65 -10.77 0.05 5.09
C MET A 65 -9.97 1.27 4.62
N VAL A 66 -8.84 1.05 3.94
CA VAL A 66 -8.02 2.14 3.40
C VAL A 66 -8.75 2.85 2.26
N ALA A 67 -9.45 2.13 1.38
CA ALA A 67 -10.21 2.73 0.28
C ALA A 67 -11.34 3.64 0.79
N ALA A 68 -11.98 3.27 1.91
CA ALA A 68 -13.00 4.07 2.56
C ALA A 68 -12.45 5.37 3.20
N SER A 69 -11.14 5.42 3.45
CA SER A 69 -10.45 6.59 4.04
C SER A 69 -9.93 7.57 2.98
N ILE A 70 -10.14 7.29 1.70
CA ILE A 70 -9.70 8.17 0.61
C ILE A 70 -10.61 9.39 0.52
N VAL A 71 -10.02 10.56 0.70
CA VAL A 71 -10.64 11.85 0.40
C VAL A 71 -10.29 12.19 -1.03
N ALA A 72 -11.30 12.13 -1.91
CA ALA A 72 -11.14 12.67 -3.25
C ALA A 72 -10.94 14.19 -3.18
N GLU A 73 -9.99 14.71 -3.95
CA GLU A 73 -9.83 16.16 -4.11
C GLU A 73 -11.17 16.77 -4.54
N PRO A 74 -11.67 17.81 -3.82
CA PRO A 74 -12.88 18.48 -4.23
C PRO A 74 -12.67 19.05 -5.62
N ASP A 75 -13.55 18.69 -6.57
CA ASP A 75 -13.47 19.14 -7.95
C ASP A 75 -13.57 20.67 -7.99
N ILE A 76 -12.42 21.35 -8.07
CA ILE A 76 -12.36 22.81 -8.07
C ILE A 76 -12.94 23.28 -9.40
N SER A 77 -14.23 23.55 -9.38
CA SER A 77 -15.00 24.41 -10.30
C SER A 77 -15.39 23.90 -11.70
N THR A 78 -15.06 22.68 -12.12
CA THR A 78 -15.45 22.20 -13.48
C THR A 78 -15.75 20.70 -13.58
N ALA A 79 -16.44 20.12 -12.59
CA ALA A 79 -17.00 18.77 -12.73
C ALA A 79 -17.99 18.76 -13.89
N SER A 80 -17.56 18.36 -15.08
CA SER A 80 -18.46 18.09 -16.22
C SER A 80 -19.43 16.93 -15.95
N GLY A 81 -19.40 16.34 -14.75
CA GLY A 81 -20.13 15.13 -14.35
C GLY A 81 -19.66 13.87 -15.07
N ARG A 82 -18.63 13.96 -15.94
CA ARG A 82 -18.20 12.84 -16.79
C ARG A 82 -17.37 11.79 -16.07
N ARG A 83 -16.65 12.17 -15.02
CA ARG A 83 -15.85 11.24 -14.20
C ARG A 83 -16.65 10.89 -12.95
N PRO A 84 -16.96 9.61 -12.71
CA PRO A 84 -17.55 9.20 -11.44
C PRO A 84 -16.60 9.51 -10.27
N PRO A 85 -17.13 9.69 -9.04
CA PRO A 85 -16.29 9.85 -7.85
C PRO A 85 -15.25 8.71 -7.72
N THR A 86 -14.11 8.99 -7.08
CA THR A 86 -13.03 8.00 -6.90
C THR A 86 -13.51 6.70 -6.27
N ALA A 87 -14.41 6.78 -5.27
CA ALA A 87 -15.03 5.62 -4.62
C ALA A 87 -15.84 4.72 -5.58
N GLU A 88 -16.35 5.28 -6.68
CA GLU A 88 -17.06 4.52 -7.71
C GLU A 88 -16.10 4.04 -8.80
N SER A 89 -15.26 4.94 -9.33
CA SER A 89 -14.43 4.65 -10.50
C SER A 89 -13.21 3.79 -10.18
N GLY A 90 -12.68 3.87 -8.95
CA GLY A 90 -11.40 3.30 -8.58
C GLY A 90 -10.21 4.01 -9.21
N TRP A 91 -10.32 5.32 -9.46
CA TRP A 91 -9.24 6.13 -10.01
C TRP A 91 -9.06 7.41 -9.20
N LEU A 92 -7.82 7.73 -8.86
CA LEU A 92 -7.41 8.92 -8.13
C LEU A 92 -6.52 9.80 -9.00
N CYS A 93 -6.72 11.12 -8.99
CA CYS A 93 -5.84 12.05 -9.69
C CYS A 93 -5.40 13.19 -8.79
N ASN A 94 -4.25 13.79 -9.13
CA ASN A 94 -3.64 14.88 -8.38
C ASN A 94 -3.95 16.28 -8.95
N GLY A 95 -4.99 16.42 -9.77
CA GLY A 95 -5.15 17.64 -10.54
C GLY A 95 -6.30 17.67 -11.54
N ARG A 96 -6.22 18.66 -12.43
CA ARG A 96 -7.12 18.87 -13.56
C ARG A 96 -6.49 18.37 -14.86
N ARG A 97 -7.27 17.62 -15.65
CA ARG A 97 -6.86 17.15 -16.98
C ARG A 97 -6.75 18.30 -17.99
N SER A 98 -6.08 18.02 -19.10
CA SER A 98 -6.08 18.93 -20.25
C SER A 98 -7.49 19.12 -20.81
N SER A 99 -7.74 20.27 -21.44
CA SER A 99 -9.06 20.60 -21.98
C SER A 99 -9.43 19.88 -23.28
N LEU A 100 -8.64 18.90 -23.75
CA LEU A 100 -8.87 18.20 -25.02
C LEU A 100 -10.22 17.46 -25.04
N ASP A 101 -10.64 16.93 -23.89
CA ASP A 101 -11.88 16.16 -23.76
C ASP A 101 -13.06 16.99 -23.21
N GLU A 102 -12.91 18.32 -23.11
CA GLU A 102 -14.00 19.18 -22.65
C GLU A 102 -15.06 19.38 -23.74
N PRO A 103 -16.37 19.41 -23.39
CA PRO A 103 -17.42 19.64 -24.36
C PRO A 103 -17.25 20.99 -25.06
N VAL A 104 -17.05 20.97 -26.37
CA VAL A 104 -16.87 22.16 -27.20
C VAL A 104 -18.25 22.73 -27.54
N GLN A 105 -18.51 24.00 -27.20
CA GLN A 105 -19.66 24.70 -27.78
C GLN A 105 -19.39 24.93 -29.28
N ALA A 106 -20.33 24.54 -30.13
CA ALA A 106 -20.18 24.47 -31.60
C ALA A 106 -19.75 25.79 -32.30
N MET A 107 -19.72 26.92 -31.59
CA MET A 107 -19.31 28.24 -32.12
C MET A 107 -18.07 28.84 -31.43
N ARG A 108 -17.37 28.10 -30.56
CA ARG A 108 -16.10 28.53 -29.97
C ARG A 108 -15.11 27.37 -30.00
N VAL A 109 -13.96 27.58 -30.63
CA VAL A 109 -12.80 26.71 -30.44
C VAL A 109 -12.14 27.14 -29.13
N PRO A 110 -12.24 26.37 -28.03
CA PRO A 110 -11.58 26.74 -26.78
C PRO A 110 -10.06 26.67 -26.98
N ASN A 111 -9.34 27.60 -26.37
CA ASN A 111 -7.88 27.52 -26.30
C ASN A 111 -7.48 26.27 -25.51
N TYR A 112 -6.46 25.55 -25.98
CA TYR A 112 -5.89 24.43 -25.26
C TYR A 112 -5.46 24.86 -23.86
N ARG A 113 -5.93 24.13 -22.84
CA ARG A 113 -5.46 24.25 -21.46
C ARG A 113 -4.66 22.98 -21.13
N PRO A 114 -3.38 23.10 -20.76
CA PRO A 114 -2.57 21.96 -20.36
C PRO A 114 -3.09 21.36 -19.05
N PRO A 115 -2.75 20.10 -18.76
CA PRO A 115 -3.08 19.50 -17.48
C PRO A 115 -2.37 20.24 -16.33
N GLU A 116 -3.00 20.26 -15.17
CA GLU A 116 -2.58 21.03 -14.00
C GLU A 116 -2.62 20.17 -12.74
N GLU A 117 -1.48 19.99 -12.11
CA GLU A 117 -1.32 19.42 -10.78
C GLU A 117 -1.72 20.44 -9.72
N PHE A 118 -2.46 19.99 -8.71
CA PHE A 118 -2.83 20.82 -7.57
C PHE A 118 -1.61 21.11 -6.71
N GLY A 119 -1.52 22.35 -6.20
CA GLY A 119 -0.37 22.77 -5.39
C GLY A 119 0.97 22.83 -6.15
N ARG A 120 0.95 22.77 -7.49
CA ARG A 120 2.16 22.81 -8.31
C ARG A 120 3.01 24.06 -8.04
N ARG A 121 4.32 23.92 -8.24
CA ARG A 121 5.28 25.04 -8.25
C ARG A 121 5.52 25.52 -9.69
N GLU A 122 6.74 25.37 -10.18
CA GLU A 122 7.20 25.87 -11.49
C GLU A 122 6.86 24.94 -12.68
N HIS A 123 6.37 23.73 -12.43
CA HIS A 123 5.97 22.77 -13.46
C HIS A 123 4.80 21.92 -12.97
N SER A 124 4.15 21.19 -13.86
CA SER A 124 2.95 20.40 -13.59
C SER A 124 3.13 18.97 -14.06
N ILE A 125 2.91 17.99 -13.17
CA ILE A 125 2.83 16.57 -13.53
C ILE A 125 1.45 16.06 -13.17
N PHE A 126 0.62 15.78 -14.18
CA PHE A 126 -0.70 15.20 -13.94
C PHE A 126 -0.61 13.69 -13.90
N LEU A 127 -1.06 13.11 -12.79
CA LEU A 127 -1.19 11.68 -12.57
C LEU A 127 -2.64 11.28 -12.43
N ASP A 128 -2.95 10.13 -13.01
CA ASP A 128 -4.21 9.43 -12.80
C ASP A 128 -3.90 7.97 -12.52
N VAL A 129 -4.19 7.56 -11.29
CA VAL A 129 -3.77 6.29 -10.71
C VAL A 129 -5.00 5.42 -10.54
N GLN A 130 -4.98 4.25 -11.16
CA GLN A 130 -5.97 3.22 -10.88
C GLN A 130 -5.68 2.62 -9.50
N LEU A 131 -6.68 2.68 -8.63
CA LEU A 131 -6.63 2.08 -7.29
C LEU A 131 -7.15 0.65 -7.32
N TRP A 132 -8.24 0.42 -8.05
CA TRP A 132 -8.85 -0.89 -8.24
C TRP A 132 -9.61 -0.99 -9.57
N SER A 133 -9.99 -2.22 -9.92
CA SER A 133 -10.91 -2.52 -11.01
C SER A 133 -11.95 -3.53 -10.55
N LYS A 134 -13.19 -3.39 -11.02
CA LYS A 134 -14.25 -4.38 -10.80
C LYS A 134 -14.21 -5.40 -11.94
N ARG A 135 -14.13 -6.68 -11.62
CA ARG A 135 -14.18 -7.79 -12.59
C ARG A 135 -15.42 -8.63 -12.33
N SER A 136 -16.19 -8.90 -13.38
CA SER A 136 -17.27 -9.88 -13.30
C SER A 136 -16.70 -11.26 -13.59
N GLU A 137 -16.91 -12.20 -12.67
CA GLU A 137 -16.56 -13.60 -12.83
C GLU A 137 -17.81 -14.46 -12.67
N ARG A 138 -17.86 -15.59 -13.38
CA ARG A 138 -18.98 -16.51 -13.31
C ARG A 138 -18.64 -17.66 -12.36
N VAL A 139 -19.10 -17.55 -11.11
CA VAL A 139 -18.86 -18.53 -10.05
C VAL A 139 -20.16 -19.30 -9.81
N ASN A 140 -20.10 -20.63 -9.88
CA ASN A 140 -21.27 -21.51 -9.68
C ASN A 140 -22.51 -21.14 -10.52
N GLY A 141 -22.31 -20.54 -11.70
CA GLY A 141 -23.41 -20.13 -12.59
C GLY A 141 -23.98 -18.73 -12.33
N HIS A 142 -23.52 -18.04 -11.29
CA HIS A 142 -23.88 -16.66 -10.98
C HIS A 142 -22.75 -15.69 -11.37
N ASN A 143 -23.10 -14.47 -11.76
CA ASN A 143 -22.11 -13.42 -11.97
C ASN A 143 -21.80 -12.77 -10.63
N GLU A 144 -20.56 -12.91 -10.17
CA GLU A 144 -20.02 -12.25 -9.00
C GLU A 144 -19.11 -11.10 -9.45
N ILE A 145 -19.11 -9.99 -8.71
CA ILE A 145 -18.24 -8.84 -8.98
C ILE A 145 -17.13 -8.86 -7.93
N HIS A 146 -15.89 -9.02 -8.38
CA HIS A 146 -14.71 -8.98 -7.53
C HIS A 146 -13.93 -7.70 -7.76
N THR A 147 -13.41 -7.13 -6.68
CA THR A 147 -12.48 -6.00 -6.74
C THR A 147 -11.07 -6.54 -6.87
N ARG A 148 -10.37 -6.15 -7.95
CA ARG A 148 -8.93 -6.36 -8.10
C ARG A 148 -8.21 -5.07 -7.77
N TRP A 149 -7.45 -5.09 -6.68
CA TRP A 149 -6.64 -3.97 -6.23
C TRP A 149 -5.39 -3.82 -7.09
N SER A 150 -4.93 -2.58 -7.28
CA SER A 150 -3.68 -2.30 -7.99
C SER A 150 -2.48 -2.50 -7.07
N CYS A 151 -1.32 -2.81 -7.66
CA CYS A 151 -0.06 -2.92 -6.92
C CYS A 151 0.27 -1.59 -6.21
N ALA A 152 0.05 -0.44 -6.85
CA ALA A 152 0.28 0.86 -6.21
C ALA A 152 -0.61 1.08 -4.97
N PHE A 153 -1.87 0.62 -5.01
CA PHE A 153 -2.76 0.70 -3.87
C PHE A 153 -2.36 -0.24 -2.74
N LEU A 154 -2.07 -1.51 -3.04
CA LEU A 154 -1.60 -2.47 -2.04
C LEU A 154 -0.26 -2.03 -1.44
N ALA A 155 0.64 -1.45 -2.24
CA ALA A 155 1.88 -0.85 -1.76
C ALA A 155 1.63 0.36 -0.83
N ALA A 156 0.58 1.16 -1.05
CA ALA A 156 0.20 2.21 -0.11
C ALA A 156 -0.31 1.62 1.22
N VAL A 157 -1.17 0.59 1.17
CA VAL A 157 -1.61 -0.14 2.37
C VAL A 157 -0.41 -0.73 3.12
N TRP A 158 0.55 -1.32 2.39
CA TRP A 158 1.78 -1.85 2.95
C TRP A 158 2.58 -0.81 3.74
N GLN A 159 2.71 0.41 3.20
CA GLN A 159 3.41 1.49 3.90
C GLN A 159 2.67 1.91 5.17
N LEU A 160 1.34 1.95 5.16
CA LEU A 160 0.55 2.22 6.37
C LEU A 160 0.72 1.13 7.43
N LEU A 161 0.83 -0.14 7.03
CA LEU A 161 1.14 -1.25 7.94
C LEU A 161 2.52 -1.11 8.58
N ARG A 162 3.56 -0.88 7.75
CA ARG A 162 4.94 -0.66 8.22
C ARG A 162 5.09 0.55 9.11
N LEU A 163 4.24 1.57 8.94
CA LEU A 163 4.24 2.78 9.75
C LEU A 163 3.31 2.67 10.97
N GLY A 164 2.61 1.54 11.13
CA GLY A 164 1.67 1.32 12.23
C GLY A 164 0.47 2.27 12.22
N MET A 165 0.04 2.74 11.04
CA MET A 165 -1.03 3.74 10.89
C MET A 165 -2.44 3.15 10.90
N LEU A 166 -2.60 1.85 10.67
CA LEU A 166 -3.92 1.21 10.59
C LEU A 166 -4.37 0.64 11.93
N ARG A 167 -5.62 0.90 12.28
CA ARG A 167 -6.30 0.38 13.47
C ARG A 167 -7.67 -0.13 13.12
N ASP A 168 -8.08 -1.19 13.80
CA ASP A 168 -9.41 -1.76 13.72
C ASP A 168 -9.93 -1.89 15.15
N ASP A 169 -10.99 -1.13 15.48
CA ASP A 169 -11.47 -0.92 16.86
C ASP A 169 -10.35 -0.56 17.86
N GLY A 170 -9.37 0.24 17.41
CA GLY A 170 -8.20 0.65 18.20
C GLY A 170 -7.09 -0.40 18.34
N ALA A 171 -7.30 -1.63 17.87
CA ALA A 171 -6.28 -2.67 17.85
C ALA A 171 -5.39 -2.59 16.60
N ALA A 172 -4.18 -3.12 16.69
CA ALA A 172 -3.31 -3.29 15.52
C ALA A 172 -3.92 -4.34 14.57
N VAL A 173 -3.95 -4.01 13.28
CA VAL A 173 -4.58 -4.87 12.26
C VAL A 173 -3.70 -6.01 11.75
N VAL A 174 -2.39 -5.90 11.97
CA VAL A 174 -1.41 -6.92 11.62
C VAL A 174 -0.43 -7.06 12.78
N VAL A 175 -0.32 -8.28 13.29
CA VAL A 175 0.65 -8.68 14.30
C VAL A 175 1.56 -9.72 13.66
N PRO A 176 2.89 -9.46 13.57
CA PRO A 176 3.82 -10.46 13.06
C PRO A 176 3.73 -11.77 13.83
N GLN A 177 3.68 -12.89 13.10
CA GLN A 177 3.64 -14.22 13.69
C GLN A 177 5.04 -14.85 13.66
N PRO A 178 5.51 -15.46 14.77
CA PRO A 178 6.83 -16.08 14.80
C PRO A 178 6.91 -17.22 13.77
N TRP A 179 8.07 -17.34 13.14
CA TRP A 179 8.40 -18.43 12.23
C TRP A 179 9.69 -19.09 12.69
N HIS A 180 9.66 -20.41 12.88
CA HIS A 180 10.86 -21.16 13.23
C HIS A 180 11.51 -21.73 11.97
N ALA A 181 12.85 -21.75 11.94
CA ALA A 181 13.60 -22.25 10.79
C ALA A 181 13.30 -23.75 10.48
N ASP A 182 12.85 -24.50 11.49
CA ASP A 182 12.45 -25.90 11.37
C ASP A 182 11.00 -26.08 10.89
N ASP A 183 10.21 -25.00 10.79
CA ASP A 183 8.84 -25.07 10.31
C ASP A 183 8.81 -25.36 8.81
N GLU A 184 8.06 -26.39 8.41
CA GLU A 184 7.87 -26.68 6.99
C GLU A 184 6.99 -25.60 6.34
N PRO A 185 7.42 -24.97 5.24
CA PRO A 185 6.57 -24.05 4.48
C PRO A 185 5.23 -24.70 4.11
N PRO A 186 4.09 -24.04 4.41
CA PRO A 186 2.78 -24.44 3.93
C PRO A 186 2.75 -24.62 2.42
N THR A 187 1.66 -25.22 1.93
CA THR A 187 1.52 -25.45 0.48
C THR A 187 0.85 -24.27 -0.23
N ARG A 188 0.08 -23.46 0.51
CA ARG A 188 -0.67 -22.33 -0.05
C ARG A 188 -0.32 -21.03 0.65
N TRP A 189 -0.28 -19.94 -0.10
CA TRP A 189 0.00 -18.61 0.43
C TRP A 189 -0.93 -18.19 1.56
N ARG A 190 -2.23 -18.48 1.45
CA ARG A 190 -3.23 -18.18 2.49
C ARG A 190 -2.98 -18.87 3.84
N GLU A 191 -2.15 -19.92 3.87
CA GLU A 191 -1.79 -20.64 5.09
C GLU A 191 -0.60 -19.96 5.80
N ILE A 192 0.02 -18.96 5.16
CA ILE A 192 1.07 -18.13 5.73
C ILE A 192 0.43 -16.86 6.30
N PRO A 193 0.73 -16.47 7.55
CA PRO A 193 0.32 -15.19 8.12
C PRO A 193 0.67 -13.99 7.21
N PRO A 194 -0.09 -12.88 7.27
CA PRO A 194 0.21 -11.69 6.48
C PRO A 194 1.64 -11.15 6.68
N VAL A 195 2.15 -11.27 7.92
CA VAL A 195 3.54 -10.96 8.28
C VAL A 195 4.10 -12.05 9.18
N LEU A 196 5.22 -12.63 8.76
CA LEU A 196 6.05 -13.53 9.55
C LEU A 196 7.21 -12.76 10.19
N GLN A 197 7.53 -13.11 11.43
CA GLN A 197 8.74 -12.71 12.12
C GLN A 197 9.76 -13.84 12.04
N LEU A 198 10.79 -13.66 11.21
CA LEU A 198 11.87 -14.63 11.01
C LEU A 198 12.97 -14.48 12.05
N ASN A 199 13.18 -13.25 12.57
CA ASN A 199 14.13 -12.97 13.63
C ASN A 199 13.39 -12.60 14.93
N PRO A 200 13.45 -13.42 15.99
CA PRO A 200 12.80 -13.13 17.26
C PRO A 200 13.39 -11.89 17.96
N ASP A 201 14.64 -11.55 17.68
CA ASP A 201 15.34 -10.38 18.25
C ASP A 201 15.17 -9.10 17.42
N ALA A 202 14.29 -9.13 16.41
CA ALA A 202 14.03 -7.98 15.57
C ALA A 202 13.45 -6.80 16.37
N ALA A 203 13.87 -5.58 16.01
CA ALA A 203 13.13 -4.39 16.41
C ALA A 203 11.67 -4.48 15.91
N PRO A 204 10.69 -3.84 16.57
CA PRO A 204 9.29 -3.92 16.18
C PRO A 204 9.05 -3.71 14.69
N PHE A 205 8.06 -4.42 14.15
CA PHE A 205 7.68 -4.35 12.74
C PHE A 205 7.26 -2.95 12.30
N ALA A 206 6.45 -2.28 13.11
CA ALA A 206 6.04 -0.90 12.85
C ALA A 206 7.17 0.08 13.22
N ALA A 207 7.47 1.00 12.31
CA ALA A 207 8.54 2.00 12.44
C ALA A 207 8.03 3.42 12.21
N TYR A 208 8.80 4.42 12.64
CA TYR A 208 8.47 5.84 12.41
C TYR A 208 8.73 6.30 10.98
N GLN A 209 9.68 5.66 10.29
CA GLN A 209 10.12 5.95 8.94
C GLN A 209 10.44 4.65 8.21
N THR A 210 10.27 4.63 6.88
CA THR A 210 10.59 3.48 6.04
C THR A 210 11.63 3.83 5.01
N LEU A 211 12.49 2.85 4.72
CA LEU A 211 13.35 2.82 3.54
C LEU A 211 12.95 1.58 2.73
N SER A 212 12.70 1.77 1.43
CA SER A 212 12.50 0.67 0.48
C SER A 212 13.64 0.65 -0.54
N MET A 213 14.23 -0.53 -0.77
CA MET A 213 15.24 -0.76 -1.79
C MET A 213 14.56 -1.45 -2.98
N LEU A 214 14.44 -0.76 -4.11
CA LEU A 214 13.55 -1.17 -5.21
C LEU A 214 14.25 -1.00 -6.57
N PRO A 215 13.96 -1.83 -7.58
CA PRO A 215 14.42 -1.57 -8.93
C PRO A 215 13.88 -0.24 -9.49
N LYS A 216 14.66 0.47 -10.32
CA LYS A 216 14.26 1.76 -10.93
C LYS A 216 12.93 1.74 -11.68
N ARG A 217 12.48 0.58 -12.20
CA ARG A 217 11.17 0.44 -12.85
C ARG A 217 9.99 0.76 -11.93
N TYR A 218 10.16 0.74 -10.60
CA TYR A 218 9.12 1.04 -9.63
C TYR A 218 8.89 2.54 -9.38
N VAL A 219 9.65 3.44 -10.01
CA VAL A 219 9.49 4.91 -9.80
C VAL A 219 8.04 5.38 -10.01
N GLY A 220 7.36 4.88 -11.04
CA GLY A 220 5.95 5.23 -11.29
C GLY A 220 5.00 4.70 -10.21
N ILE A 221 5.29 3.52 -9.66
CA ILE A 221 4.54 2.93 -8.55
C ILE A 221 4.75 3.76 -7.28
N GLU A 222 5.99 4.09 -6.92
CA GLU A 222 6.28 4.88 -5.72
C GLU A 222 5.71 6.31 -5.78
N HIS A 223 5.68 6.92 -6.97
CA HIS A 223 5.00 8.21 -7.13
C HIS A 223 3.48 8.08 -6.92
N SER A 224 2.89 6.98 -7.39
CA SER A 224 1.48 6.66 -7.18
C SER A 224 1.18 6.40 -5.70
N VAL A 225 2.06 5.68 -4.99
CA VAL A 225 1.94 5.43 -3.54
C VAL A 225 1.89 6.74 -2.76
N ARG A 226 2.82 7.67 -3.04
CA ARG A 226 2.81 8.99 -2.38
C ARG A 226 1.52 9.75 -2.62
N LEU A 227 1.06 9.79 -3.87
CA LEU A 227 -0.22 10.41 -4.22
C LEU A 227 -1.39 9.81 -3.42
N ILE A 228 -1.45 8.48 -3.32
CA ILE A 228 -2.49 7.79 -2.57
C ILE A 228 -2.43 8.18 -1.09
N LEU A 229 -1.24 8.13 -0.48
CA LEU A 229 -1.06 8.46 0.94
C LEU A 229 -1.42 9.92 1.27
N ASP A 230 -1.18 10.85 0.35
CA ASP A 230 -1.54 12.27 0.50
C ASP A 230 -3.07 12.51 0.49
N HIS A 231 -3.85 11.54 -0.01
CA HIS A 231 -5.31 11.61 -0.10
C HIS A 231 -6.03 10.78 0.98
N LEU A 232 -5.33 10.33 2.01
CA LEU A 232 -5.95 9.57 3.10
C LEU A 232 -6.30 10.47 4.28
N ASP A 233 -7.54 10.37 4.75
CA ASP A 233 -7.96 10.90 6.05
C ASP A 233 -7.61 9.88 7.13
N LEU A 234 -6.41 10.03 7.68
CA LEU A 234 -5.89 9.14 8.73
C LEU A 234 -6.29 9.66 10.11
N ASP A 235 -6.52 8.72 11.04
CA ASP A 235 -6.83 9.04 12.43
C ASP A 235 -5.74 9.93 13.07
N SER A 236 -6.11 11.16 13.42
CA SER A 236 -5.21 12.14 14.00
C SER A 236 -4.63 11.70 15.33
N ASP A 237 -5.37 10.93 16.13
CA ASP A 237 -4.92 10.46 17.43
C ASP A 237 -3.81 9.41 17.26
N VAL A 238 -3.93 8.55 16.24
CA VAL A 238 -2.86 7.60 15.85
C VAL A 238 -1.62 8.35 15.39
N VAL A 239 -1.79 9.39 14.57
CA VAL A 239 -0.68 10.24 14.11
C VAL A 239 0.05 10.88 15.29
N GLU A 240 -0.69 11.52 16.20
CA GLU A 240 -0.11 12.18 17.38
C GLU A 240 0.57 11.19 18.31
N GLN A 241 -0.04 10.02 18.54
CA GLN A 241 0.55 8.99 19.38
C GLN A 241 1.92 8.54 18.84
N ILE A 242 2.04 8.34 17.52
CA ILE A 242 3.30 7.91 16.91
C ILE A 242 4.36 9.02 16.98
N ILE A 243 3.98 10.28 16.75
CA ILE A 243 4.89 11.43 16.88
C ILE A 243 5.39 11.55 18.33
N ALA A 244 4.48 11.49 19.30
CA ALA A 244 4.82 11.56 20.72
C ALA A 244 5.77 10.43 21.12
N ARG A 245 5.50 9.19 20.71
CA ARG A 245 6.39 8.04 20.94
C ARG A 245 7.79 8.28 20.36
N GLY A 246 7.89 8.68 19.08
CA GLY A 246 9.18 8.94 18.44
C GLY A 246 10.00 10.02 19.14
N SER A 247 9.35 11.02 19.74
CA SER A 247 10.05 12.04 20.54
C SER A 247 10.52 11.56 21.92
N CYS A 248 9.93 10.49 22.43
CA CYS A 248 10.22 9.90 23.75
C CYS A 248 11.17 8.69 23.69
N ASP A 249 11.53 8.22 22.50
CA ASP A 249 12.54 7.17 22.33
C ASP A 249 13.91 7.62 22.88
N GLU A 250 14.75 6.65 23.28
CA GLU A 250 16.10 6.91 23.80
C GLU A 250 16.94 7.77 22.86
N VAL A 251 16.76 7.58 21.55
CA VAL A 251 17.25 8.46 20.49
C VAL A 251 16.04 9.09 19.82
N PRO A 252 15.69 10.35 20.14
CA PRO A 252 14.50 11.00 19.60
C PRO A 252 14.51 11.05 18.07
N VAL A 253 13.39 10.68 17.47
CA VAL A 253 13.17 10.73 16.02
C VAL A 253 12.16 11.81 15.70
N THR A 254 12.49 12.68 14.75
CA THR A 254 11.51 13.63 14.19
C THR A 254 10.59 12.89 13.24
N VAL A 255 9.32 12.74 13.62
CA VAL A 255 8.30 12.05 12.83
C VAL A 255 7.41 13.09 12.14
N SER A 256 7.36 13.07 10.80
CA SER A 256 6.45 13.98 10.07
C SER A 256 4.99 13.61 10.31
N ARG A 257 4.12 14.61 10.39
CA ARG A 257 2.67 14.42 10.35
C ARG A 257 2.22 13.84 9.00
N MET A 258 2.85 14.25 7.90
CA MET A 258 2.57 13.75 6.57
C MET A 258 3.19 12.36 6.42
N VAL A 259 2.35 11.34 6.27
CA VAL A 259 2.81 9.94 6.21
C VAL A 259 3.67 9.70 4.97
N SER A 260 3.35 10.32 3.83
CA SER A 260 4.15 10.26 2.60
C SER A 260 5.60 10.75 2.78
N GLU A 261 5.85 11.68 3.70
CA GLU A 261 7.19 12.19 4.03
C GLU A 261 8.00 11.22 4.92
N ARG A 262 7.36 10.18 5.48
CA ARG A 262 8.04 9.13 6.25
C ARG A 262 8.69 8.06 5.34
N LEU A 263 8.45 8.13 4.03
CA LEU A 263 8.92 7.16 3.04
C LEU A 263 10.20 7.64 2.34
N SER A 264 11.22 6.80 2.39
CA SER A 264 12.46 6.94 1.63
C SER A 264 12.66 5.76 0.68
N HIS A 265 13.33 6.00 -0.44
CA HIS A 265 13.60 4.98 -1.45
C HIS A 265 15.06 4.98 -1.87
N LEU A 266 15.64 3.79 -2.01
CA LEU A 266 16.90 3.56 -2.73
C LEU A 266 16.57 2.81 -4.02
N LEU A 267 16.79 3.46 -5.16
CA LEU A 267 16.49 2.91 -6.47
C LEU A 267 17.72 2.21 -7.06
N LEU A 268 17.61 0.92 -7.28
CA LEU A 268 18.67 0.06 -7.79
C LEU A 268 18.55 -0.09 -9.31
N ASP A 269 19.69 -0.11 -10.00
CA ASP A 269 19.73 -0.56 -11.39
C ASP A 269 19.29 -2.02 -11.45
N GLY A 270 18.17 -2.28 -12.12
CA GLY A 270 17.71 -3.64 -12.36
C GLY A 270 18.57 -4.25 -13.45
N GLY A 271 19.27 -5.35 -13.11
CA GLY A 271 19.74 -6.29 -14.12
C GLY A 271 18.58 -7.03 -14.78
#